data_AF-A0A670XYA9-F1
#
_entry.id   AF-A0A670XYA9-F1
#
_cell.length_a   1.000
_cell.length_b   1.000
_cell.length_c   1.000
_cell.angle_alpha   90.00
_cell.angle_beta   90.00
_cell.angle_gamma   90.00
#
_symmetry.space_group_name_H-M   'P 1'
#
loop_
_entity.id
_entity.type
_entity.pdbx_description
1 polymer ?
#
loop_
_entity_poly.entity_id
_entity_poly.type
_entity_poly.pdbx_seq_one_letter_code
_entity_poly.pdbx_strand_id
1 'polypeptide(L)' 'MKEDVIEQDTEEWQSNFSFAGLERVGGMDLSYLKEDATRACASLVVLSYPELELPARASLQKMVTLEELRNHKI' A
#
# COMPACT_ATOMS: atom_id res chain seq x y z
N MET A 1 -9.20 -4.73 -16.19
CA MET A 1 -8.85 -4.61 -14.76
C MET A 1 -9.15 -5.89 -13.98
N LYS A 2 -10.38 -6.43 -14.01
CA LYS A 2 -10.63 -7.75 -13.37
C LYS A 2 -9.97 -8.91 -14.13
N GLU A 3 -9.94 -8.82 -15.45
CA GLU A 3 -9.33 -9.84 -16.33
C GLU A 3 -7.79 -9.87 -16.24
N ASP A 4 -7.17 -8.81 -15.72
CA ASP A 4 -5.72 -8.68 -15.57
C ASP A 4 -5.20 -9.18 -14.21
N VAL A 5 -6.10 -9.69 -13.36
CA VAL A 5 -5.74 -10.20 -12.03
C VAL A 5 -5.02 -11.54 -12.18
N ILE A 6 -3.82 -11.62 -11.63
CA ILE A 6 -3.07 -12.87 -11.50
C ILE A 6 -3.31 -13.40 -10.08
N GLU A 7 -3.99 -14.54 -9.98
CA GLU A 7 -4.41 -15.13 -8.68
C GLU A 7 -3.34 -16.05 -8.06
N GLN A 8 -2.22 -16.26 -8.75
CA GLN A 8 -1.11 -17.11 -8.32
C GLN A 8 0.10 -16.27 -7.90
N ASP A 9 0.94 -16.84 -7.04
CA ASP A 9 2.22 -16.24 -6.68
C ASP A 9 3.13 -16.09 -7.90
N THR A 10 3.84 -14.96 -7.98
CA THR A 10 4.73 -14.62 -9.10
C THR A 10 6.19 -14.51 -8.69
N GLU A 11 6.46 -14.32 -7.39
CA GLU A 11 7.79 -14.07 -6.85
C GLU A 11 8.31 -15.28 -6.04
N GLU A 12 9.62 -15.49 -6.06
CA GLU A 12 10.26 -16.63 -5.38
C GLU A 12 10.03 -16.63 -3.86
N TRP A 13 10.03 -15.43 -3.24
CA TRP A 13 9.84 -15.28 -1.80
C TRP A 13 8.46 -15.73 -1.33
N GLN A 14 7.44 -15.76 -2.21
CA GLN A 14 6.07 -16.18 -1.86
C GLN A 14 5.96 -17.69 -1.66
N SER A 15 6.75 -18.47 -2.40
CA SER A 15 6.77 -19.94 -2.28
C SER A 15 7.57 -20.44 -1.07
N ASN A 16 8.32 -19.55 -0.40
CA ASN A 16 9.12 -19.89 0.76
C ASN A 16 8.29 -19.73 2.04
N PHE A 17 8.23 -20.78 2.87
CA PHE A 17 7.48 -20.76 4.14
C PHE A 17 7.91 -19.64 5.10
N SER A 18 9.17 -19.23 5.08
CA SER A 18 9.67 -18.12 5.91
C SER A 18 9.70 -16.78 5.17
N PHE A 19 9.16 -16.71 3.96
CA PHE A 19 9.23 -15.54 3.08
C PHE A 19 10.66 -15.02 2.88
N ALA A 20 11.65 -15.92 2.85
CA ALA A 20 13.04 -15.52 2.68
C ALA A 20 13.22 -14.75 1.36
N GLY A 21 13.80 -13.55 1.44
CA GLY A 21 13.93 -12.61 0.33
C GLY A 21 12.93 -11.45 0.36
N LEU A 22 11.87 -11.52 1.18
CA LEU A 22 10.98 -10.38 1.43
C LEU A 22 11.65 -9.42 2.41
N GLU A 23 11.96 -8.20 1.96
CA GLU A 23 12.63 -7.19 2.80
C GLU A 23 11.68 -6.14 3.36
N ARG A 24 10.54 -5.91 2.68
CA ARG A 24 9.64 -4.79 2.97
C ARG A 24 8.19 -5.16 2.72
N VAL A 25 7.31 -4.64 3.57
CA VAL A 25 5.86 -4.80 3.43
C VAL A 25 5.21 -3.42 3.39
N GLY A 26 4.39 -3.19 2.37
CA GLY A 26 3.59 -1.97 2.22
C GLY A 26 2.22 -2.11 2.89
N GLY A 27 1.72 -1.02 3.48
CA GLY A 27 0.35 -0.89 3.98
C GLY A 27 -0.27 0.41 3.49
N MET A 28 -1.53 0.36 3.05
CA MET A 28 -2.26 1.52 2.54
C MET A 28 -3.60 1.64 3.29
N ASP A 29 -3.92 2.86 3.75
CA ASP A 29 -5.23 3.21 4.31
C ASP A 29 -5.85 4.37 3.52
N LEU A 30 -7.17 4.35 3.37
CA LEU A 30 -7.97 5.43 2.80
C LEU A 30 -9.16 5.75 3.70
N SER A 31 -9.09 6.92 4.34
CA SER A 31 -10.08 7.36 5.33
C SER A 31 -10.87 8.56 4.82
N TYR A 32 -12.18 8.42 4.62
CA TYR A 32 -13.06 9.51 4.17
C TYR A 32 -13.39 10.48 5.30
N LEU A 33 -13.59 11.76 4.95
CA LEU A 33 -14.05 12.73 5.92
C LEU A 33 -15.53 12.48 6.27
N LYS A 34 -15.84 12.55 7.56
CA LYS A 34 -17.20 12.31 8.07
C LYS A 34 -18.27 13.20 7.42
N GLU A 35 -17.90 14.44 7.09
CA GLU A 35 -18.80 15.46 6.54
C GLU A 35 -18.71 15.57 5.01
N ASP A 36 -17.72 14.93 4.39
CA ASP A 36 -17.44 15.05 2.96
C ASP A 36 -16.92 13.72 2.39
N ALA A 37 -17.84 12.95 1.78
CA ALA A 37 -17.53 11.68 1.14
C ALA A 37 -16.71 11.84 -0.16
N THR A 38 -16.43 13.06 -0.62
CA THR A 38 -15.60 13.33 -1.80
C THR A 38 -14.13 13.57 -1.46
N ARG A 39 -13.80 13.66 -0.17
CA ARG A 39 -12.44 13.88 0.33
C ARG A 39 -12.01 12.75 1.24
N ALA A 40 -10.74 12.36 1.11
CA ALA A 40 -10.16 11.32 1.93
C ALA A 40 -8.73 11.67 2.37
N CYS A 41 -8.24 10.99 3.39
CA CYS A 41 -6.82 10.95 3.70
C CYS A 41 -6.30 9.60 3.21
N ALA A 42 -5.22 9.63 2.43
CA ALA A 42 -4.50 8.43 2.06
C ALA A 42 -3.21 8.36 2.88
N SER A 43 -2.91 7.18 3.39
CA SER A 43 -1.66 6.90 4.09
C SER A 43 -1.00 5.68 3.45
N LEU A 44 0.26 5.81 3.04
CA LEU A 44 1.10 4.71 2.59
C LEU A 44 2.28 4.56 3.55
N VAL A 45 2.43 3.37 4.10
CA VAL A 45 3.57 2.99 4.94
C VAL A 45 4.32 1.85 4.29
N VAL A 46 5.63 1.82 4.49
CA VAL A 46 6.48 0.70 4.10
C VAL A 46 7.29 0.33 5.34
N LEU A 47 7.17 -0.91 5.78
CA LEU A 47 7.85 -1.45 6.96
C LEU A 47 8.98 -2.38 6.52
N SER A 48 10.02 -2.52 7.35
CA SER A 48 10.97 -3.62 7.20
C SER A 48 10.30 -4.97 7.50
N TYR A 49 10.80 -6.03 6.90
CA TYR A 49 10.42 -7.41 7.21
C TYR A 49 11.68 -8.23 7.52
N PRO A 50 11.68 -9.05 8.58
CA PRO A 50 10.53 -9.45 9.41
C PRO A 50 10.22 -8.54 10.61
N GLU A 51 11.01 -7.49 10.87
CA GLU A 51 10.93 -6.71 12.11
C GLU A 51 9.70 -5.80 12.22
N LEU A 52 9.05 -5.49 11.09
CA LEU A 52 7.86 -4.63 11.00
C LEU A 52 8.08 -3.21 11.56
N GLU A 53 9.29 -2.67 11.37
CA GLU A 53 9.66 -1.33 11.82
C GLU A 53 9.57 -0.31 10.68
N LEU A 54 9.33 0.95 11.04
CA LEU A 54 9.39 2.04 10.07
C LEU A 54 10.85 2.32 9.71
N PRO A 55 11.24 2.20 8.42
CA PRO A 55 12.53 2.67 7.97
C PRO A 55 12.65 4.16 8.25
N ALA A 56 13.85 4.63 8.61
CA ALA A 56 14.11 6.04 8.96
C ALA A 56 13.71 7.07 7.88
N ARG A 57 13.25 6.66 6.70
CA ARG A 57 12.82 7.51 5.58
C ARG A 57 11.43 7.17 4.99
N ALA A 58 10.62 6.33 5.62
CA ALA A 58 9.42 5.78 4.96
C ALA A 58 8.14 5.90 5.79
N SER A 59 7.60 7.10 5.89
CA SER A 59 6.17 7.31 6.09
C SER A 59 5.72 8.53 5.29
N LEU A 60 4.72 8.34 4.41
CA LEU A 60 4.12 9.41 3.63
C LEU A 60 2.63 9.45 3.96
N GLN A 61 2.23 10.43 4.76
CA GLN A 61 0.83 10.76 4.94
C GLN A 61 0.50 11.96 4.06
N LYS A 62 -0.38 11.78 3.08
CA LYS A 62 -0.82 12.83 2.16
C LYS A 62 -2.33 12.92 2.18
N MET A 63 -2.87 14.09 2.53
CA MET A 63 -4.29 14.37 2.30
C MET A 63 -4.51 14.45 0.79
N VAL A 64 -5.48 13.69 0.27
CA VAL A 64 -5.76 13.62 -1.17
C VAL A 64 -7.26 13.79 -1.43
N THR A 65 -7.62 14.55 -2.46
CA THR A 65 -9.02 14.59 -2.90
C THR A 65 -9.33 13.39 -3.80
N LEU A 66 -10.60 12.98 -3.92
CA LEU A 66 -10.97 11.93 -4.88
C LEU A 66 -10.63 12.32 -6.33
N GLU A 67 -10.59 13.60 -6.65
CA GLU A 67 -10.13 14.09 -7.96
C GLU A 67 -8.64 13.87 -8.18
N GLU A 68 -7.82 14.06 -7.14
CA GLU A 68 -6.37 13.79 -7.20
C GLU A 68 -6.07 12.29 -7.37
N LEU A 69 -6.82 11.42 -6.67
CA LEU A 69 -6.71 9.96 -6.85
C LEU A 69 -7.16 9.51 -8.24
N ARG A 70 -8.21 10.12 -8.81
CA ARG A 70 -8.68 9.82 -10.17
C ARG A 70 -7.68 10.24 -11.24
N ASN A 71 -6.96 11.34 -11.03
CA ASN A 71 -6.03 11.90 -12.01
C ASN A 71 -4.63 11.29 -11.97
N HIS A 72 -4.21 10.72 -10.84
CA HIS A 72 -3.06 9.81 -10.78
C HIS A 72 -3.55 8.41 -11.08
N LYS A 73 -3.63 8.05 -12.36
CA LYS A 73 -3.83 6.67 -12.81
C LYS A 73 -2.81 5.76 -12.12
N ILE A 74 -3.21 5.12 -11.03
CA ILE A 74 -2.62 3.87 -10.55
C ILE A 74 -3.41 2.76 -11.24
#